data_AF-A0A3S0HU78-F1
#
_entry.id   AF-A0A3S0HU78-F1
#
_cell.length_a   1.000
_cell.length_b   1.000
_cell.length_c   1.000
_cell.angle_alpha   90.00
_cell.angle_beta   90.00
_cell.angle_gamma   90.00
#
_symmetry.space_group_name_H-M   'P 1'
#
loop_
_entity.id
_entity.type
_entity.pdbx_description
1 polymer ?
#
loop_
_entity_poly.entity_id
_entity_poly.type
_entity_poly.pdbx_seq_one_letter_code
_entity_poly.pdbx_strand_id
1 'polypeptide(L)'
;MERIDVRADTGQQGQWNVAQEGGDLTPRERALIRNEFMVRFGQAPSLASGILVKRWATGPNKGQPKPGTVIQGMLDRGLMELRDDGGHWLRARFTEAGFAALRLMAKDARVLPPGDYQHLIDELRTV
;
A
#
# COMPACT_ATOMS: atom_id res chain seq x y z
N MET A 1 11.41 23.75 -58.41
CA MET A 1 11.51 24.87 -57.46
C MET A 1 10.11 24.97 -56.87
N GLU A 2 9.87 24.66 -55.60
CA GLU A 2 10.51 25.18 -54.39
C GLU A 2 10.30 24.19 -53.23
N ARG A 3 11.25 24.16 -52.30
CA ARG A 3 11.24 23.32 -51.09
C ARG A 3 10.32 23.93 -50.04
N ILE A 4 9.58 23.09 -49.30
CA ILE A 4 9.36 23.35 -47.88
C ILE A 4 9.67 22.05 -47.12
N ASP A 5 10.68 22.19 -46.28
CA ASP A 5 11.18 21.21 -45.32
C ASP A 5 10.21 21.00 -44.15
N VAL A 6 10.10 19.73 -43.76
CA VAL A 6 10.22 19.21 -42.39
C VAL A 6 9.48 19.95 -41.27
N ARG A 7 8.47 19.28 -40.70
CA ARG A 7 8.40 19.15 -39.24
C ARG A 7 8.31 17.68 -38.86
N ALA A 8 9.30 17.28 -38.06
CA ALA A 8 9.42 15.98 -37.44
C ALA A 8 8.15 15.66 -36.62
N ASP A 9 7.50 14.55 -36.97
CA ASP A 9 6.55 13.90 -36.08
C ASP A 9 7.35 13.37 -34.88
N THR A 10 7.35 14.21 -33.84
CA THR A 10 8.11 13.99 -32.63
C THR A 10 7.36 12.94 -31.85
N GLY A 11 7.91 11.73 -31.87
CA GLY A 11 7.74 10.67 -30.88
C GLY A 11 6.41 10.69 -30.14
N GLN A 12 5.52 9.80 -30.54
CA GLN A 12 4.66 9.07 -29.60
C GLN A 12 5.58 8.24 -28.68
N GLN A 13 6.31 8.95 -27.82
CA GLN A 13 6.90 8.41 -26.62
C GLN A 13 5.75 7.86 -25.81
N GLY A 14 5.94 6.62 -25.38
CA GLY A 14 5.02 5.88 -24.55
C GLY A 14 4.39 6.81 -23.53
N GLN A 15 3.08 6.88 -23.59
CA GLN A 15 2.26 7.21 -22.45
C GLN A 15 2.60 6.15 -21.40
N TRP A 16 3.66 6.41 -20.64
CA TRP A 16 3.84 5.80 -19.34
C TRP A 16 2.53 6.10 -18.65
N ASN A 17 1.73 5.06 -18.44
CA ASN A 17 0.71 5.08 -17.40
C ASN A 17 1.45 5.53 -16.15
N VAL A 18 1.42 6.84 -15.88
CA VAL A 18 1.67 7.38 -14.56
C VAL A 18 0.72 6.55 -13.70
N ALA A 19 1.29 5.69 -12.86
CA ALA A 19 0.52 4.87 -11.94
C ALA A 19 -0.54 5.79 -11.34
N GLN A 20 -1.82 5.49 -11.59
CA GLN A 20 -2.89 6.26 -10.98
C GLN A 20 -2.62 6.25 -9.48
N GLU A 21 -2.21 7.42 -8.97
CA GLU A 21 -1.72 7.61 -7.62
C GLU A 21 -2.76 7.07 -6.64
N GLY A 22 -2.31 6.33 -5.63
CA GLY A 22 -3.14 5.58 -4.71
C GLY A 22 -4.34 6.37 -4.21
N GLY A 23 -5.51 6.11 -4.82
CA GLY A 23 -6.77 6.72 -4.41
C GLY A 23 -7.17 6.32 -2.99
N ASP A 24 -8.22 6.95 -2.47
CA ASP A 24 -8.72 6.72 -1.11
C ASP A 24 -8.84 5.23 -0.75
N LEU A 25 -8.57 4.93 0.52
CA LEU A 25 -8.79 3.60 1.06
C LEU A 25 -10.29 3.29 1.08
N THR A 26 -10.68 2.09 0.66
CA THR A 26 -12.06 1.59 0.75
C THR A 26 -12.44 1.33 2.21
N PRO A 27 -13.74 1.23 2.55
CA PRO A 27 -14.16 0.91 3.92
C PRO A 27 -13.54 -0.37 4.49
N ARG A 28 -13.32 -1.39 3.67
CA ARG A 28 -12.71 -2.67 4.08
C ARG A 28 -11.23 -2.53 4.36
N GLU A 29 -10.51 -1.76 3.56
CA GLU A 29 -9.09 -1.47 3.78
C GLU A 29 -8.91 -0.65 5.06
N ARG A 30 -9.73 0.38 5.28
CA ARG A 30 -9.70 1.17 6.52
C ARG A 30 -10.00 0.33 7.76
N ALA A 31 -10.91 -0.63 7.65
CA ALA A 31 -11.18 -1.60 8.73
C ALA A 31 -9.97 -2.53 8.97
N LEU A 32 -9.31 -3.00 7.91
CA LEU A 32 -8.08 -3.79 8.04
C LEU A 32 -6.99 -2.99 8.75
N ILE A 33 -6.69 -1.76 8.30
CA ILE A 33 -5.67 -0.89 8.91
C ILE A 33 -5.95 -0.70 10.40
N ARG A 34 -7.19 -0.34 10.75
CA ARG A 34 -7.58 -0.19 12.16
C ARG A 34 -7.39 -1.47 12.97
N ASN A 35 -7.68 -2.64 12.41
CA ASN A 35 -7.55 -3.90 13.13
C ASN A 35 -6.10 -4.34 13.32
N GLU A 36 -5.26 -4.16 12.30
CA GLU A 36 -3.85 -4.58 12.32
C GLU A 36 -2.96 -3.64 13.16
N PHE A 37 -3.30 -2.35 13.20
CA PHE A 37 -2.48 -1.32 13.84
C PHE A 37 -3.13 -0.70 15.09
N MET A 38 -4.19 -1.29 15.63
CA MET A 38 -4.70 -0.89 16.94
C MET A 38 -3.71 -1.26 18.03
N VAL A 39 -3.54 -0.40 19.03
CA VAL A 39 -2.79 -0.75 20.24
C VAL A 39 -3.48 -1.92 20.92
N ARG A 40 -2.79 -3.05 21.03
CA ARG A 40 -3.28 -4.26 21.72
C ARG A 40 -2.24 -4.71 22.73
N PHE A 41 -2.70 -5.01 23.94
CA PHE A 41 -1.85 -5.49 25.03
C PHE A 41 -0.63 -4.57 25.31
N GLY A 42 -0.82 -3.25 25.16
CA GLY A 42 0.22 -2.25 25.40
C GLY A 42 1.30 -2.15 24.31
N GLN A 43 1.15 -2.85 23.18
CA GLN A 43 2.06 -2.73 22.03
C GLN A 43 1.42 -1.85 20.95
N ALA A 44 2.15 -0.83 20.50
CA ALA A 44 1.78 0.04 19.39
C ALA A 44 2.45 -0.46 18.10
N PRO A 45 1.71 -1.07 17.15
CA PRO A 45 2.29 -1.56 15.91
C PRO A 45 2.75 -0.40 15.01
N SER A 46 3.88 -0.56 14.33
CA SER A 46 4.40 0.45 13.38
C SER A 46 3.99 0.12 11.94
N LEU A 47 3.53 1.13 11.20
CA LEU A 47 3.23 1.03 9.76
C LEU A 47 4.44 0.57 8.96
N ALA A 48 5.65 1.03 9.31
CA ALA A 48 6.90 0.61 8.66
C ALA A 48 7.19 -0.89 8.80
N SER A 49 6.66 -1.53 9.86
CA SER A 49 6.78 -2.98 10.02
C SER A 49 5.93 -3.75 9.01
N GLY A 50 4.85 -3.16 8.50
CA GLY A 50 3.92 -3.82 7.57
C GLY A 50 3.07 -4.92 8.21
N ILE A 51 2.17 -5.48 7.40
CA ILE A 51 1.18 -6.49 7.81
C ILE A 51 1.73 -7.89 7.54
N LEU A 52 1.62 -8.79 8.52
CA LEU A 52 2.06 -10.18 8.35
C LEU A 52 1.17 -10.92 7.35
N VAL A 53 1.79 -11.55 6.36
CA VAL A 53 1.12 -12.39 5.36
C VAL A 53 1.49 -13.85 5.61
N LYS A 54 0.47 -14.70 5.77
CA LYS A 54 0.66 -16.14 5.93
C LYS A 54 1.12 -16.77 4.62
N ARG A 55 1.73 -17.94 4.72
CA ARG A 55 2.01 -18.81 3.57
C ARG A 55 1.01 -19.96 3.51
N TRP A 56 0.83 -20.53 2.33
CA TRP A 56 0.12 -21.81 2.22
C TRP A 56 0.90 -22.90 2.95
N ALA A 57 0.28 -23.53 3.95
CA ALA A 57 0.91 -24.58 4.73
C ALA A 57 1.04 -25.91 3.96
N THR A 58 0.10 -26.17 3.04
CA THR A 58 -0.04 -27.43 2.29
C THR A 58 -0.58 -27.20 0.88
N GLY A 59 -0.56 -28.23 0.05
CA GLY A 59 -1.10 -28.22 -1.32
C GLY A 59 -0.11 -27.70 -2.38
N PRO A 60 -0.58 -27.53 -3.63
CA PRO A 60 0.28 -27.14 -4.77
C PRO A 60 0.98 -25.80 -4.58
N ASN A 61 0.39 -24.88 -3.80
CA ASN A 61 0.95 -23.57 -3.52
C ASN A 61 1.77 -23.52 -2.23
N LYS A 62 2.10 -24.68 -1.62
CA LYS A 62 2.80 -24.72 -0.32
C LYS A 62 4.05 -23.83 -0.34
N GLY A 63 4.21 -23.04 0.72
CA GLY A 63 5.31 -22.10 0.87
C GLY A 63 5.07 -20.75 0.18
N GLN A 64 4.15 -20.66 -0.78
CA GLN A 64 3.84 -19.39 -1.44
C GLN A 64 3.07 -18.44 -0.52
N PRO A 65 3.23 -17.11 -0.72
CA PRO A 65 2.40 -16.11 -0.09
C PRO A 65 0.89 -16.38 -0.22
N LYS A 66 0.16 -16.13 0.87
CA LYS A 66 -1.31 -16.24 0.93
C LYS A 66 -1.89 -14.96 1.53
N PRO A 67 -1.85 -13.83 0.81
CA PRO A 67 -2.53 -12.62 1.24
C PRO A 67 -4.04 -12.86 1.33
N GLY A 68 -4.68 -12.27 2.34
CA GLY A 68 -6.15 -12.22 2.39
C GLY A 68 -6.68 -11.30 1.30
N THR A 69 -7.97 -11.40 0.95
CA THR A 69 -8.57 -10.66 -0.18
C THR A 69 -8.34 -9.14 -0.10
N VAL A 70 -8.40 -8.55 1.10
CA VAL A 70 -8.17 -7.10 1.27
C VAL A 70 -6.72 -6.72 1.01
N ILE A 71 -5.76 -7.50 1.55
CA ILE A 71 -4.33 -7.29 1.29
C ILE A 71 -4.03 -7.49 -0.19
N GLN A 72 -4.59 -8.53 -0.82
CA GLN A 72 -4.43 -8.75 -2.26
C GLN A 72 -4.92 -7.55 -3.07
N GLY A 73 -6.11 -7.00 -2.76
CA GLY A 73 -6.59 -5.80 -3.44
C GLY A 73 -5.68 -4.58 -3.25
N MET A 74 -5.06 -4.42 -2.06
CA MET A 74 -4.08 -3.35 -1.83
C MET A 74 -2.76 -3.57 -2.59
N LEU A 75 -2.33 -4.83 -2.75
CA LEU A 75 -1.19 -5.20 -3.61
C LEU A 75 -1.50 -4.90 -5.08
N ASP A 76 -2.68 -5.31 -5.56
CA ASP A 76 -3.12 -5.10 -6.95
C ASP A 76 -3.22 -3.61 -7.31
N ARG A 77 -3.57 -2.77 -6.32
CA ARG A 77 -3.61 -1.31 -6.44
C ARG A 77 -2.25 -0.62 -6.22
N GLY A 78 -1.19 -1.36 -5.93
CA GLY A 78 0.14 -0.81 -5.66
C GLY A 78 0.25 -0.01 -4.36
N LEU A 79 -0.71 -0.14 -3.43
CA LEU A 79 -0.66 0.51 -2.10
C LEU A 79 0.28 -0.23 -1.14
N MET A 80 0.53 -1.51 -1.42
CA MET A 80 1.47 -2.32 -0.69
C MET A 80 2.36 -3.07 -1.66
N GLU A 81 3.54 -3.47 -1.19
CA GLU A 81 4.39 -4.45 -1.84
C GLU A 81 4.61 -5.65 -0.91
N LEU A 82 4.74 -6.83 -1.51
CA LEU A 82 5.02 -8.08 -0.80
C LEU A 82 6.26 -8.70 -1.42
N ARG A 83 7.42 -8.43 -0.81
CA ARG A 83 8.68 -9.04 -1.23
C ARG A 83 8.90 -10.33 -0.45
N ASP A 84 9.03 -11.43 -1.17
CA ASP A 84 9.40 -12.71 -0.60
C ASP A 84 10.92 -12.87 -0.66
N ASP A 85 11.58 -12.63 0.46
CA ASP A 85 13.03 -12.77 0.64
C ASP A 85 13.43 -14.16 1.17
N GLY A 86 12.49 -15.11 1.20
CA GLY A 86 12.68 -16.42 1.80
C GLY A 86 12.70 -16.40 3.34
N GLY A 87 12.45 -15.24 3.96
CA GLY A 87 12.37 -15.08 5.40
C GLY A 87 11.18 -15.82 6.03
N HIS A 88 11.33 -16.17 7.31
CA HIS A 88 10.28 -16.82 8.09
C HIS A 88 9.02 -15.94 8.19
N TRP A 89 9.20 -14.63 8.36
CA TRP A 89 8.12 -13.65 8.45
C TRP A 89 7.96 -12.90 7.13
N LEU A 90 6.92 -13.27 6.38
CA LEU A 90 6.56 -12.58 5.15
C LEU A 90 5.64 -11.39 5.46
N ARG A 91 6.01 -10.17 5.06
CA ARG A 91 5.25 -8.96 5.38
C ARG A 91 4.93 -8.13 4.14
N ALA A 92 3.67 -7.72 4.02
CA ALA A 92 3.26 -6.70 3.07
C ALA A 92 3.58 -5.33 3.68
N ARG A 93 4.34 -4.50 2.96
CA ARG A 93 4.76 -3.16 3.42
C ARG A 93 4.09 -2.10 2.55
N PHE A 94 3.78 -0.95 3.15
CA PHE A 94 3.21 0.17 2.40
C PHE A 94 4.23 0.73 1.41
N THR A 95 3.76 1.04 0.20
CA THR A 95 4.50 1.85 -0.76
C THR A 95 4.29 3.32 -0.44
N GLU A 96 4.97 4.23 -1.17
CA GLU A 96 4.70 5.66 -1.10
C GLU A 96 3.22 6.01 -1.36
N ALA A 97 2.60 5.34 -2.34
CA ALA A 97 1.18 5.49 -2.63
C ALA A 97 0.30 4.99 -1.46
N GLY A 98 0.71 3.90 -0.80
CA GLY A 98 0.08 3.42 0.43
C GLY A 98 0.13 4.43 1.57
N PHE A 99 1.31 5.01 1.83
CA PHE A 99 1.47 6.05 2.84
C PHE A 99 0.67 7.31 2.49
N ALA A 100 0.62 7.72 1.22
CA ALA A 100 -0.23 8.82 0.79
C ALA A 100 -1.72 8.56 1.12
N ALA A 101 -2.23 7.37 0.83
CA ALA A 101 -3.60 6.97 1.16
C ALA A 101 -3.86 6.92 2.68
N LEU A 102 -2.87 6.48 3.48
CA LEU A 102 -2.95 6.50 4.94
C LEU A 102 -2.95 7.93 5.49
N ARG A 103 -2.15 8.85 4.94
CA ARG A 103 -2.17 10.27 5.31
C ARG A 103 -3.52 10.91 4.99
N LEU A 104 -4.18 10.54 3.89
CA LEU A 104 -5.55 10.98 3.60
C LEU A 104 -6.55 10.44 4.64
N MET A 105 -6.45 9.15 5.00
CA MET A 105 -7.27 8.55 6.05
C MET A 105 -7.11 9.28 7.40
N ALA A 106 -5.88 9.65 7.77
CA ALA A 106 -5.57 10.32 9.03
C ALA A 106 -6.13 11.76 9.14
N LYS A 107 -6.54 12.38 8.02
CA LYS A 107 -7.17 13.71 8.04
C LYS A 107 -8.61 13.69 8.60
N ASP A 108 -9.29 12.54 8.61
CA ASP A 108 -10.63 12.39 9.18
C ASP A 108 -10.56 11.64 10.52
N ALA A 109 -10.70 12.39 11.61
CA ALA A 109 -10.68 11.86 12.97
C ALA A 109 -11.82 10.87 13.27
N ARG A 110 -12.89 10.84 12.45
CA ARG A 110 -13.97 9.83 12.59
C ARG A 110 -13.56 8.48 12.00
N VAL A 111 -12.60 8.51 11.07
CA VAL A 111 -12.10 7.33 10.37
C VAL A 111 -10.89 6.75 11.08
N LEU A 112 -10.01 7.60 11.62
CA LEU A 112 -8.89 7.22 12.46
C LEU A 112 -8.91 8.00 13.79
N PRO A 113 -9.70 7.55 14.78
CA PRO A 113 -9.84 8.25 16.06
C PRO A 113 -8.51 8.36 16.82
N PRO A 114 -8.06 9.59 17.19
CA PRO A 114 -6.77 9.76 17.86
C PRO A 114 -6.64 8.98 19.18
N GLY A 115 -7.73 8.76 19.93
CA GLY A 115 -7.69 8.04 21.20
C GLY A 115 -7.06 6.63 21.12
N ASP A 116 -7.32 5.91 20.03
CA ASP A 116 -6.80 4.55 19.82
C ASP A 116 -5.58 4.51 18.88
N TYR A 117 -5.41 5.57 18.07
CA TYR A 117 -4.50 5.58 16.91
C TYR A 117 -3.52 6.76 16.88
N GLN A 118 -3.34 7.48 17.99
CA GLN A 118 -2.41 8.62 18.08
C GLN A 118 -1.01 8.26 17.56
N HIS A 119 -0.51 7.07 17.90
CA HIS A 119 0.79 6.58 17.44
C HIS A 119 0.94 6.51 15.92
N LEU A 120 -0.13 6.10 15.19
CA LEU A 120 -0.11 6.06 13.73
C LEU A 120 -0.14 7.46 13.13
N ILE A 121 -0.91 8.37 13.74
CA ILE A 121 -0.99 9.77 13.31
C ILE A 121 0.39 10.42 13.44
N ASP A 122 1.11 10.14 14.54
CA ASP A 122 2.45 10.65 14.75
C ASP A 122 3.47 10.01 13.80
N GLU A 123 3.43 8.69 13.60
CA GLU A 123 4.28 8.00 12.62
C GLU A 123 4.10 8.60 11.21
N LEU A 124 2.85 8.81 10.77
CA LEU A 124 2.50 9.38 9.46
C LEU A 124 2.97 10.83 9.22
N ARG A 125 3.38 11.54 10.27
CA ARG A 125 4.01 12.88 10.15
C ARG A 125 5.50 12.81 9.87
N THR A 126 6.12 11.65 10.13
CA THR A 126 7.58 11.45 10.06
C THR A 126 8.03 10.63 8.86
N VAL A 127 7.12 9.83 8.30
CA VAL A 127 7.32 9.06 7.07
C VAL A 127 6.77 9.82 5.88
#